data_AF-A0A7M1B3I3-F1
#
_entry.id   AF-A0A7M1B3I3-F1
#
_cell.length_a   1.000
_cell.length_b   1.000
_cell.length_c   1.000
_cell.angle_alpha   90.00
_cell.angle_beta   90.00
_cell.angle_gamma   90.00
#
_symmetry.space_group_name_H-M   'P 1'
#
loop_
_entity.id
_entity.type
_entity.pdbx_description
1 polymer ?
#
loop_
_entity_poly.entity_id
_entity_poly.type
_entity_poly.pdbx_seq_one_letter_code
_entity_poly.pdbx_strand_id
1 'polypeptide(L)'
;MQKENNDIEIKIHASSIAKTILYYFISIEIIFLVLDVIINYNKFINYGPIRRLFNIAREDSLSSWFMTAQTLLTALTLWLILFLYTHHQKINKFVKTGWIILGSFFTYLAADDGALIHERLGSTFKLIATDQNNENSFIHTMFSFFPSYSWQIILLPIFIFIGVFMLVFLWKIFGRSKMMLTIVLAFSFLTTAVLLDFIEGLDKKSTFNLYYFIINHYNLENYTVQHFAKAIEELFEMFGMTLFLYTFLSYLSTVSKRSIKIM
;
A
#
# COMPACT_ATOMS: atom_id res chain seq x y z
N MET A 1 -5.25 45.91 34.14
CA MET A 1 -6.08 44.96 33.37
C MET A 1 -5.18 43.84 32.88
N GLN A 2 -5.15 42.71 33.59
CA GLN A 2 -4.53 41.48 33.11
C GLN A 2 -5.47 40.86 32.07
N LYS A 3 -4.93 40.57 30.88
CA LYS A 3 -5.63 39.87 29.81
C LYS A 3 -5.58 38.38 30.19
N GLU A 4 -6.71 37.82 30.65
CA GLU A 4 -6.86 36.37 30.77
C GLU A 4 -6.73 35.78 29.36
N ASN A 5 -5.61 35.12 29.09
CA ASN A 5 -5.50 34.22 27.94
C ASN A 5 -6.39 33.02 28.27
N ASN A 6 -7.61 33.04 27.73
CA ASN A 6 -8.46 31.87 27.66
C ASN A 6 -7.87 30.90 26.63
N ASP A 7 -6.86 30.15 27.05
CA ASP A 7 -6.35 29.05 26.25
C ASP A 7 -7.43 27.96 26.19
N ILE A 8 -8.07 27.83 25.02
CA ILE A 8 -9.04 26.76 24.77
C ILE A 8 -8.26 25.46 24.63
N GLU A 9 -8.26 24.64 25.69
CA GLU A 9 -7.62 23.33 25.70
C GLU A 9 -8.46 22.31 24.91
N ILE A 10 -8.23 22.18 23.60
CA ILE A 10 -8.86 21.14 22.77
C ILE A 10 -8.21 19.79 23.07
N LYS A 11 -8.83 18.97 23.92
CA LYS A 11 -8.39 17.59 24.20
C LYS A 11 -8.75 16.67 23.03
N ILE A 12 -7.87 16.58 22.05
CA ILE A 12 -8.02 15.62 20.94
C ILE A 12 -7.70 14.20 21.43
N HIS A 13 -8.71 13.34 21.51
CA HIS A 13 -8.54 11.91 21.80
C HIS A 13 -8.04 11.13 20.57
N ALA A 14 -6.82 11.44 20.10
CA ALA A 14 -6.28 10.94 18.84
C ALA A 14 -6.23 9.40 18.74
N SER A 15 -6.10 8.67 19.86
CA SER A 15 -6.18 7.19 19.87
C SER A 15 -7.58 6.66 19.56
N SER A 16 -8.64 7.38 19.94
CA SER A 16 -10.03 7.01 19.60
C SER A 16 -10.32 7.30 18.14
N ILE A 17 -9.80 8.43 17.64
CA ILE A 17 -9.91 8.82 16.23
C ILE A 17 -9.22 7.78 15.34
N ALA A 18 -8.01 7.34 15.67
CA ALA A 18 -7.30 6.31 14.90
C ALA A 18 -8.11 5.01 14.78
N LYS A 19 -8.70 4.52 15.89
CA LYS A 19 -9.57 3.32 15.86
C LYS A 19 -10.83 3.53 15.04
N THR A 20 -11.42 4.72 15.13
CA THR A 20 -12.63 5.06 14.36
C THR A 20 -12.31 5.05 12.87
N ILE A 21 -11.22 5.68 12.45
CA ILE A 21 -10.73 5.66 11.07
C ILE A 21 -10.48 4.22 10.60
N LEU A 22 -9.81 3.39 11.41
CA LEU A 22 -9.58 1.96 11.11
C LEU A 22 -10.89 1.24 10.75
N TYR A 23 -11.91 1.33 11.61
CA TYR A 23 -13.18 0.64 11.35
C TYR A 23 -13.92 1.20 10.13
N TYR A 24 -13.89 2.52 9.93
CA TYR A 24 -14.51 3.13 8.75
C TYR A 24 -13.82 2.71 7.46
N PHE A 25 -12.48 2.70 7.43
CA PHE A 25 -11.73 2.36 6.22
C PHE A 25 -11.93 0.88 5.85
N ILE A 26 -11.83 -0.03 6.83
CA ILE A 26 -12.16 -1.45 6.62
C ILE A 26 -13.60 -1.62 6.10
N SER A 27 -14.55 -0.87 6.66
CA SER A 27 -15.94 -0.95 6.20
C SER A 27 -16.10 -0.47 4.75
N ILE A 28 -15.42 0.61 4.36
CA ILE A 28 -15.42 1.13 3.00
C ILE A 28 -14.78 0.13 2.02
N GLU A 29 -13.65 -0.46 2.38
CA GLU A 29 -12.93 -1.46 1.58
C GLU A 29 -13.80 -2.71 1.33
N ILE A 30 -14.49 -3.20 2.38
CA ILE A 30 -15.46 -4.29 2.24
C ILE A 30 -16.66 -3.88 1.36
N ILE A 31 -17.15 -2.64 1.50
CA ILE A 31 -18.22 -2.13 0.64
C ILE A 31 -17.77 -2.11 -0.83
N PHE A 32 -16.52 -1.72 -1.14
CA PHE A 32 -16.01 -1.77 -2.51
C PHE A 32 -16.00 -3.20 -3.07
N LEU A 33 -15.53 -4.18 -2.30
CA LEU A 33 -15.58 -5.58 -2.72
C LEU A 33 -17.03 -6.04 -2.99
N VAL A 34 -17.96 -5.73 -2.08
CA VAL A 34 -19.38 -6.11 -2.24
C VAL A 34 -19.99 -5.45 -3.47
N LEU A 35 -19.73 -4.15 -3.68
CA LEU A 35 -20.21 -3.42 -4.84
C LEU A 35 -19.63 -3.98 -6.14
N ASP A 36 -18.35 -4.33 -6.15
CA ASP A 36 -17.72 -4.97 -7.31
C ASP A 36 -18.39 -6.30 -7.66
N VAL A 37 -18.61 -7.17 -6.67
CA VAL A 37 -19.29 -8.45 -6.90
C VAL A 37 -20.71 -8.26 -7.45
N ILE A 38 -21.46 -7.32 -6.90
CA ILE A 38 -22.84 -7.06 -7.36
C ILE A 38 -22.84 -6.45 -8.76
N ILE A 39 -22.02 -5.43 -9.00
CA ILE A 39 -22.08 -4.60 -10.22
C ILE A 39 -21.29 -5.22 -11.37
N ASN A 40 -20.07 -5.69 -11.12
CA ASN A 40 -19.16 -6.17 -12.16
C ASN A 40 -19.32 -7.65 -12.43
N TYR A 41 -19.32 -8.48 -11.39
CA TYR A 41 -19.41 -9.93 -11.54
C TYR A 41 -20.83 -10.38 -11.86
N ASN A 42 -21.82 -10.02 -11.03
CA ASN A 42 -23.23 -10.37 -11.27
C ASN A 42 -23.91 -9.53 -12.36
N LYS A 43 -23.24 -8.47 -12.86
CA LYS A 43 -23.74 -7.58 -13.92
C LYS A 43 -25.13 -7.01 -13.64
N PHE A 44 -25.44 -6.68 -12.38
CA PHE A 44 -26.72 -6.06 -12.01
C PHE A 44 -26.97 -4.74 -12.76
N ILE A 45 -25.90 -4.03 -13.13
CA ILE A 45 -25.95 -2.78 -13.88
C ILE A 45 -25.17 -2.97 -15.19
N ASN A 46 -25.85 -2.82 -16.33
CA ASN A 46 -25.26 -3.01 -17.66
C ASN A 46 -24.67 -1.73 -18.28
N TYR A 47 -24.31 -0.74 -17.46
CA TYR A 47 -23.68 0.51 -17.91
C TYR A 47 -22.17 0.47 -17.65
N GLY A 48 -21.39 0.43 -18.73
CA GLY A 48 -19.92 0.34 -18.69
C GLY A 48 -19.23 1.34 -17.75
N PRO A 49 -19.58 2.64 -17.77
CA PRO A 49 -18.97 3.63 -16.88
C PRO A 49 -19.18 3.34 -15.39
N ILE A 50 -20.39 2.90 -15.00
CA ILE A 50 -20.70 2.57 -13.60
C ILE A 50 -19.95 1.31 -13.17
N ARG A 51 -19.90 0.30 -14.05
CA ARG A 51 -19.11 -0.91 -13.83
C ARG A 51 -17.64 -0.59 -13.59
N ARG A 52 -17.04 0.23 -14.45
CA ARG A 52 -15.66 0.73 -14.33
C ARG A 52 -15.41 1.45 -13.01
N LEU A 53 -16.34 2.32 -12.58
CA LEU A 53 -16.22 3.07 -11.32
C LEU A 53 -16.13 2.17 -10.08
N PHE A 54 -16.91 1.08 -10.05
CA PHE A 54 -16.98 0.14 -8.93
C PHE A 54 -16.17 -1.14 -9.15
N ASN A 55 -15.31 -1.18 -10.17
CA ASN A 55 -14.48 -2.35 -10.43
C ASN A 55 -13.19 -2.26 -9.60
N ILE A 56 -13.13 -3.02 -8.52
CA ILE A 56 -11.98 -3.02 -7.62
C ILE A 56 -10.70 -3.49 -8.32
N ALA A 57 -10.80 -4.41 -9.29
CA ALA A 57 -9.69 -4.94 -10.08
C ALA A 57 -9.20 -3.97 -11.19
N ARG A 58 -9.48 -2.67 -11.05
CA ARG A 58 -9.04 -1.65 -12.00
C ARG A 58 -8.32 -0.51 -11.30
N GLU A 59 -7.23 -0.10 -11.95
CA GLU A 59 -6.38 1.03 -11.59
C GLU A 59 -7.06 2.41 -11.62
N ASP A 60 -8.25 2.52 -12.21
CA ASP A 60 -8.94 3.80 -12.41
C ASP A 60 -10.36 3.83 -11.83
N SER A 61 -10.53 3.05 -10.77
CA SER A 61 -11.76 2.88 -10.01
C SER A 61 -11.84 3.80 -8.80
N LEU A 62 -13.00 3.82 -8.15
CA LEU A 62 -13.19 4.54 -6.89
C LEU A 62 -12.35 3.94 -5.75
N SER A 63 -12.12 2.62 -5.76
CA SER A 63 -11.25 1.96 -4.78
C SER A 63 -9.78 2.32 -4.99
N SER A 64 -9.30 2.39 -6.23
CA SER A 64 -7.92 2.85 -6.50
C SER A 64 -7.70 4.31 -6.06
N TRP A 65 -8.67 5.20 -6.33
CA TRP A 65 -8.63 6.57 -5.79
C TRP A 65 -8.58 6.58 -4.25
N PHE A 66 -9.39 5.76 -3.60
CA PHE A 66 -9.42 5.64 -2.15
C PHE A 66 -8.08 5.12 -1.60
N MET A 67 -7.50 4.08 -2.21
CA MET A 67 -6.20 3.52 -1.86
C MET A 67 -5.10 4.59 -1.96
N THR A 68 -5.04 5.29 -3.10
CA THR A 68 -4.08 6.39 -3.32
C THR A 68 -4.21 7.48 -2.23
N ALA A 69 -5.44 7.91 -1.93
CA ALA A 69 -5.70 8.92 -0.91
C ALA A 69 -5.29 8.44 0.49
N GLN A 70 -5.57 7.18 0.81
CA GLN A 70 -5.18 6.55 2.07
C GLN A 70 -3.66 6.42 2.22
N THR A 71 -2.95 6.02 1.16
CA THR A 71 -1.48 5.98 1.12
C THR A 71 -0.89 7.38 1.32
N LEU A 72 -1.48 8.41 0.68
CA LEU A 72 -1.07 9.80 0.88
C LEU A 72 -1.30 10.28 2.33
N LEU A 73 -2.45 9.96 2.94
CA LEU A 73 -2.71 10.27 4.36
C LEU A 73 -1.70 9.60 5.28
N THR A 74 -1.27 8.37 4.95
CA THR A 74 -0.21 7.65 5.67
C THR A 74 1.11 8.40 5.57
N ALA A 75 1.49 8.85 4.37
CA ALA A 75 2.68 9.68 4.15
C ALA A 75 2.63 10.99 4.92
N LEU A 76 1.51 11.73 4.87
CA LEU A 76 1.32 12.98 5.59
C LEU A 76 1.41 12.79 7.11
N THR A 77 0.89 11.67 7.62
CA THR A 77 1.01 11.31 9.04
C THR A 77 2.47 11.10 9.45
N LEU A 78 3.27 10.44 8.61
CA LEU A 78 4.71 10.25 8.84
C LEU A 78 5.48 11.58 8.81
N TRP A 79 5.16 12.45 7.86
CA TRP A 79 5.74 13.81 7.81
C TRP A 79 5.39 14.62 9.05
N LEU A 80 4.14 14.51 9.55
CA LEU A 80 3.72 15.17 10.78
C LEU A 80 4.42 14.61 12.03
N ILE A 81 4.63 13.29 12.10
CA ILE A 81 5.46 12.67 13.16
C ILE A 81 6.87 13.26 13.15
N LEU A 82 7.51 13.34 11.98
CA LEU A 82 8.83 13.94 11.83
C LEU A 82 8.84 15.41 12.27
N PHE A 83 7.83 16.19 11.85
CA PHE A 83 7.69 17.60 12.20
C PHE A 83 7.61 17.81 13.72
N LEU A 84 6.79 17.02 14.42
CA LEU A 84 6.68 17.11 15.89
C LEU A 84 7.99 16.74 16.58
N TYR A 85 8.69 15.75 16.04
CA TYR A 85 10.01 15.37 16.54
C TYR A 85 11.03 16.49 16.40
N THR A 86 11.10 17.15 15.25
CA THR A 86 12.09 18.21 15.02
C THR A 86 11.80 19.49 15.80
N HIS A 87 10.54 19.79 16.09
CA HIS A 87 10.16 21.02 16.81
C HIS A 87 10.15 20.89 18.33
N HIS A 88 9.81 19.72 18.87
CA HIS A 88 9.59 19.57 20.32
C HIS A 88 10.58 18.64 21.01
N GLN A 89 11.46 17.94 20.29
CA GLN A 89 12.36 16.95 20.87
C GLN A 89 13.76 17.02 20.27
N LYS A 90 14.79 16.81 21.09
CA LYS A 90 16.14 16.54 20.57
C LYS A 90 16.15 15.12 20.01
N ILE A 91 16.06 15.01 18.68
CA ILE A 91 16.14 13.73 17.99
C ILE A 91 17.56 13.39 17.56
N ASN A 92 17.92 12.12 17.68
CA ASN A 92 19.16 11.63 17.09
C ASN A 92 19.03 11.49 15.56
N LYS A 93 20.18 11.45 14.87
CA LYS A 93 20.23 11.40 13.40
C LYS A 93 19.55 10.15 12.83
N PHE A 94 19.70 8.99 13.49
CA PHE A 94 19.08 7.74 13.06
C PHE A 94 17.55 7.82 13.00
N VAL A 95 16.91 8.35 14.06
CA VAL A 95 15.46 8.51 14.13
C VAL A 95 14.96 9.51 13.10
N LYS A 96 15.66 10.64 12.94
CA LYS A 96 15.35 11.64 11.90
C LYS A 96 15.38 11.02 10.50
N THR A 97 16.48 10.34 10.16
CA THR A 97 16.66 9.69 8.86
C THR A 97 15.62 8.60 8.62
N GLY A 98 15.28 7.80 9.63
CA GLY A 98 14.25 6.78 9.52
C GLY A 98 12.89 7.35 9.14
N TRP A 99 12.42 8.38 9.82
CA TRP A 99 11.15 9.03 9.47
C TRP A 99 11.17 9.71 8.10
N ILE A 100 12.30 10.29 7.67
CA ILE A 100 12.45 10.84 6.31
C ILE A 100 12.31 9.72 5.27
N ILE A 101 13.02 8.60 5.45
CA ILE A 101 12.96 7.47 4.52
C ILE A 101 11.53 6.94 4.42
N LEU A 102 10.85 6.73 5.56
CA LEU A 102 9.47 6.25 5.59
C LEU A 102 8.50 7.25 4.94
N GLY A 103 8.58 8.53 5.30
CA GLY A 103 7.72 9.57 4.73
C GLY A 103 7.89 9.69 3.21
N SER A 104 9.12 9.70 2.72
CA SER A 104 9.41 9.70 1.29
C SER A 104 8.93 8.43 0.59
N PHE A 105 9.09 7.26 1.21
CA PHE A 105 8.65 6.00 0.64
C PHE A 105 7.12 5.93 0.46
N PHE A 106 6.35 6.27 1.50
CA PHE A 106 4.88 6.30 1.37
C PHE A 106 4.39 7.43 0.45
N THR A 107 5.13 8.54 0.35
CA THR A 107 4.83 9.58 -0.65
C THR A 107 5.03 9.03 -2.07
N TYR A 108 6.11 8.27 -2.28
CA TYR A 108 6.36 7.58 -3.55
C TYR A 108 5.27 6.55 -3.85
N LEU A 109 4.87 5.70 -2.89
CA LEU A 109 3.79 4.73 -3.08
C LEU A 109 2.48 5.42 -3.49
N ALA A 110 2.10 6.51 -2.82
CA ALA A 110 0.90 7.26 -3.21
C ALA A 110 1.00 7.84 -4.63
N ALA A 111 2.18 8.31 -5.04
CA ALA A 111 2.40 8.79 -6.39
C ALA A 111 2.40 7.63 -7.42
N ASP A 112 2.90 6.47 -7.01
CA ASP A 112 2.94 5.26 -7.81
C ASP A 112 1.54 4.72 -8.10
N ASP A 113 0.72 4.48 -7.07
CA ASP A 113 -0.68 4.06 -7.22
C ASP A 113 -1.47 5.04 -8.10
N GLY A 114 -1.28 6.35 -7.90
CA GLY A 114 -2.02 7.38 -8.64
C GLY A 114 -1.55 7.59 -10.09
N ALA A 115 -0.33 7.20 -10.44
CA ALA A 115 0.26 7.46 -11.76
C ALA A 115 0.78 6.20 -12.48
N LEU A 116 0.65 5.03 -11.88
CA LEU A 116 1.09 3.73 -12.38
C LEU A 116 2.58 3.75 -12.73
N ILE A 117 3.42 4.28 -11.83
CA ILE A 117 4.83 4.52 -12.11
C ILE A 117 5.56 3.18 -12.30
N HIS A 118 5.33 2.19 -11.44
CA HIS A 118 5.98 0.89 -11.51
C HIS A 118 5.58 0.11 -12.76
N GLU A 119 4.31 0.19 -13.17
CA GLU A 119 3.84 -0.42 -14.42
C GLU A 119 4.47 0.24 -15.66
N ARG A 120 4.48 1.59 -15.70
CA ARG A 120 5.04 2.36 -16.82
C ARG A 120 6.54 2.20 -16.92
N LEU A 121 7.24 2.17 -15.80
CA LEU A 121 8.68 1.88 -15.77
C LEU A 121 8.93 0.44 -16.23
N GLY A 122 8.20 -0.53 -15.67
CA GLY A 122 8.35 -1.95 -16.03
C GLY A 122 8.17 -2.21 -17.53
N SER A 123 7.12 -1.62 -18.13
CA SER A 123 6.88 -1.71 -19.57
C SER A 123 7.95 -1.01 -20.41
N THR A 124 8.41 0.17 -19.99
CA THR A 124 9.49 0.90 -20.68
C THR A 124 10.80 0.12 -20.67
N PHE A 125 11.20 -0.43 -19.52
CA PHE A 125 12.41 -1.23 -19.42
C PHE A 125 12.32 -2.54 -20.20
N LYS A 126 11.14 -3.16 -20.23
CA LYS A 126 10.91 -4.34 -21.08
C LYS A 126 11.15 -4.02 -22.55
N LEU A 127 10.60 -2.89 -23.05
CA LEU A 127 10.80 -2.46 -24.44
C LEU A 127 12.28 -2.23 -24.77
N ILE A 128 13.02 -1.56 -23.88
CA ILE A 128 14.46 -1.32 -24.06
C ILE A 128 15.25 -2.64 -24.05
N ALA A 129 14.88 -3.57 -23.18
CA ALA A 129 15.53 -4.87 -23.06
C ALA A 129 15.29 -5.76 -24.29
N THR A 130 14.13 -5.65 -24.93
CA THR A 130 13.75 -6.43 -26.12
C THR A 130 14.10 -5.76 -27.45
N ASP A 131 14.78 -4.62 -27.44
CA ASP A 131 15.27 -3.98 -28.67
C ASP A 131 16.32 -4.88 -29.35
N GLN A 132 16.21 -5.06 -30.67
CA GLN A 132 17.03 -6.00 -31.47
C GLN A 132 18.53 -5.70 -31.37
N ASN A 133 18.90 -4.46 -31.07
CA ASN A 133 20.30 -4.07 -30.85
C ASN A 133 20.87 -4.58 -29.51
N ASN A 134 20.03 -5.10 -28.60
CA ASN A 134 20.37 -5.50 -27.23
C ASN A 134 20.25 -7.01 -26.96
N GLU A 135 20.04 -7.85 -27.98
CA GLU A 135 19.80 -9.30 -27.83
C GLU A 135 20.88 -10.04 -27.03
N ASN A 136 22.13 -9.57 -27.08
CA ASN A 136 23.27 -10.15 -26.33
C ASN A 136 23.57 -9.45 -24.99
N SER A 137 22.74 -8.50 -24.56
CA SER A 137 22.96 -7.74 -23.33
C SER A 137 22.56 -8.53 -22.08
N PHE A 138 23.27 -8.31 -20.97
CA PHE A 138 22.89 -8.86 -19.65
C PHE A 138 21.46 -8.49 -19.25
N ILE A 139 20.99 -7.30 -19.64
CA ILE A 139 19.64 -6.80 -19.36
C ILE A 139 18.60 -7.65 -20.10
N HIS A 140 18.82 -7.93 -21.39
CA HIS A 140 17.94 -8.81 -22.16
C HIS A 140 17.84 -10.21 -21.53
N THR A 141 18.97 -10.77 -21.08
CA THR A 141 19.01 -12.05 -20.35
C THR A 141 18.16 -11.98 -19.08
N MET A 142 18.36 -10.98 -18.21
CA MET A 142 17.58 -10.85 -16.98
C MET A 142 16.06 -10.78 -17.23
N PHE A 143 15.63 -10.03 -18.24
CA PHE A 143 14.21 -9.86 -18.57
C PHE A 143 13.60 -11.08 -19.26
N SER A 144 14.38 -11.85 -20.03
CA SER A 144 13.90 -13.07 -20.69
C SER A 144 13.80 -14.26 -19.73
N PHE A 145 14.60 -14.30 -18.67
CA PHE A 145 14.55 -15.36 -17.66
C PHE A 145 13.52 -15.11 -16.55
N PHE A 146 13.11 -13.85 -16.31
CA PHE A 146 12.16 -13.54 -15.25
C PHE A 146 10.72 -13.84 -15.69
N PRO A 147 9.99 -14.71 -14.97
CA PRO A 147 8.75 -15.30 -15.48
C PRO A 147 7.48 -14.46 -15.24
N SER A 148 7.61 -13.25 -14.66
CA SER A 148 6.51 -12.43 -14.17
C SER A 148 6.66 -10.96 -14.60
N TYR A 149 5.88 -10.04 -14.02
CA TYR A 149 5.88 -8.63 -14.36
C TYR A 149 7.27 -7.98 -14.25
N SER A 150 7.62 -7.22 -15.30
CA SER A 150 8.94 -6.61 -15.44
C SER A 150 9.31 -5.59 -14.36
N TRP A 151 8.31 -4.94 -13.74
CA TRP A 151 8.54 -4.00 -12.65
C TRP A 151 9.22 -4.69 -11.46
N GLN A 152 8.93 -5.97 -11.23
CA GLN A 152 9.45 -6.75 -10.10
C GLN A 152 10.97 -6.96 -10.21
N ILE A 153 11.56 -6.93 -11.40
CA ILE A 153 13.02 -7.04 -11.54
C ILE A 153 13.72 -5.81 -10.96
N ILE A 154 13.11 -4.63 -11.10
CA ILE A 154 13.77 -3.34 -10.83
C ILE A 154 13.35 -2.81 -9.47
N LEU A 155 12.04 -2.75 -9.20
CA LEU A 155 11.51 -2.05 -8.03
C LEU A 155 11.33 -2.99 -6.83
N LEU A 156 10.99 -4.27 -7.04
CA LEU A 156 10.81 -5.20 -5.92
C LEU A 156 12.06 -5.32 -5.02
N PRO A 157 13.32 -5.39 -5.52
CA PRO A 157 14.49 -5.41 -4.64
C PRO A 157 14.61 -4.15 -3.78
N ILE A 158 14.26 -2.98 -4.34
CA ILE A 158 14.25 -1.70 -3.63
C ILE A 158 13.16 -1.72 -2.55
N PHE A 159 11.96 -2.21 -2.88
CA PHE A 159 10.86 -2.33 -1.93
C PHE A 159 11.17 -3.31 -0.80
N ILE A 160 11.81 -4.45 -1.10
CA ILE A 160 12.29 -5.41 -0.09
C ILE A 160 13.31 -4.73 0.84
N PHE A 161 14.29 -4.01 0.30
CA PHE A 161 15.28 -3.31 1.10
C PHE A 161 14.65 -2.26 2.03
N ILE A 162 13.76 -1.42 1.49
CA ILE A 162 13.04 -0.41 2.28
C ILE A 162 12.11 -1.08 3.30
N GLY A 163 11.43 -2.17 2.94
CA GLY A 163 10.56 -2.93 3.82
C GLY A 163 11.30 -3.53 5.01
N VAL A 164 12.47 -4.16 4.77
CA VAL A 164 13.35 -4.66 5.84
C VAL A 164 13.86 -3.51 6.71
N PHE A 165 14.29 -2.40 6.09
CA PHE A 165 14.69 -1.21 6.84
C PHE A 165 13.56 -0.69 7.73
N MET A 166 12.33 -0.59 7.19
CA MET A 166 11.15 -0.14 7.91
C MET A 166 10.83 -1.05 9.10
N LEU A 167 10.86 -2.38 8.91
CA LEU A 167 10.65 -3.33 10.00
C LEU A 167 11.69 -3.16 11.12
N VAL A 168 12.98 -3.06 10.77
CA VAL A 168 14.06 -2.87 11.76
C VAL A 168 13.93 -1.52 12.46
N PHE A 169 13.64 -0.46 11.71
CA PHE A 169 13.46 0.88 12.24
C PHE A 169 12.27 0.93 13.20
N LEU A 170 11.09 0.49 12.76
CA LEU A 170 9.87 0.50 13.57
C LEU A 170 9.95 -0.45 14.75
N TRP A 171 10.67 -1.57 14.65
CA TRP A 171 10.94 -2.42 15.81
C TRP A 171 11.74 -1.68 16.89
N LYS A 172 12.72 -0.84 16.51
CA LYS A 172 13.46 -0.01 17.47
C LYS A 172 12.60 1.10 18.08
N ILE A 173 11.60 1.60 17.35
CA ILE A 173 10.69 2.66 17.84
C ILE A 173 9.57 2.08 18.72
N PHE A 174 8.92 1.01 18.28
CA PHE A 174 7.71 0.44 18.89
C PHE A 174 7.99 -0.73 19.82
N GLY A 175 9.13 -1.40 19.70
CA GLY A 175 9.47 -2.59 20.47
C GLY A 175 8.44 -3.72 20.32
N ARG A 176 8.27 -4.50 21.39
CA ARG A 176 7.27 -5.59 21.48
C ARG A 176 5.87 -5.07 21.83
N SER A 177 5.36 -4.12 21.06
CA SER A 177 4.04 -3.52 21.29
C SER A 177 3.01 -4.01 20.28
N LYS A 178 1.73 -3.76 20.57
CA LYS A 178 0.61 -4.02 19.65
C LYS A 178 0.76 -3.25 18.32
N MET A 179 1.45 -2.10 18.33
CA MET A 179 1.75 -1.33 17.11
C MET A 179 2.66 -2.13 16.18
N MET A 180 3.72 -2.76 16.71
CA MET A 180 4.61 -3.58 15.90
C MET A 180 3.91 -4.83 15.34
N LEU A 181 3.03 -5.46 16.12
CA LEU A 181 2.18 -6.56 15.60
C LEU A 181 1.33 -6.09 14.43
N THR A 182 0.77 -4.88 14.51
CA THR A 182 -0.04 -4.31 13.43
C THR A 182 0.78 -4.02 12.18
N ILE A 183 2.03 -3.55 12.33
CA ILE A 183 2.98 -3.42 11.21
C ILE A 183 3.26 -4.77 10.56
N VAL A 184 3.52 -5.83 11.34
CA VAL A 184 3.76 -7.17 10.80
C VAL A 184 2.54 -7.68 10.03
N LEU A 185 1.33 -7.45 10.54
CA LEU A 185 0.10 -7.78 9.82
C LEU A 185 -0.04 -6.97 8.52
N ALA A 186 0.25 -5.67 8.53
CA ALA A 186 0.24 -4.84 7.33
C ALA A 186 1.20 -5.38 6.27
N PHE A 187 2.44 -5.72 6.67
CA PHE A 187 3.41 -6.35 5.78
C PHE A 187 2.94 -7.70 5.25
N SER A 188 2.23 -8.51 6.06
CA SER A 188 1.71 -9.79 5.59
C SER A 188 0.70 -9.60 4.46
N PHE A 189 -0.21 -8.63 4.57
CA PHE A 189 -1.15 -8.31 3.50
C PHE A 189 -0.44 -7.84 2.22
N LEU A 190 0.47 -6.86 2.32
CA LEU A 190 1.22 -6.38 1.16
C LEU A 190 2.08 -7.48 0.51
N THR A 191 2.72 -8.33 1.32
CA THR A 191 3.51 -9.46 0.79
C THR A 191 2.60 -10.43 0.05
N THR A 192 1.41 -10.72 0.58
CA THR A 192 0.45 -11.58 -0.11
C THR A 192 -0.05 -10.95 -1.40
N ALA A 193 -0.35 -9.64 -1.43
CA ALA A 193 -0.73 -8.94 -2.66
C ALA A 193 0.37 -9.03 -3.74
N VAL A 194 1.62 -8.71 -3.40
CA VAL A 194 2.76 -8.84 -4.33
C VAL A 194 2.96 -10.29 -4.81
N LEU A 195 2.68 -11.30 -3.98
CA LEU A 195 2.73 -12.69 -4.40
C LEU A 195 1.58 -13.06 -5.36
N LEU A 196 0.38 -12.51 -5.15
CA LEU A 196 -0.75 -12.67 -6.07
C LEU A 196 -0.44 -12.02 -7.42
N ASP A 197 0.12 -10.81 -7.42
CA ASP A 197 0.57 -10.11 -8.63
C ASP A 197 1.66 -10.91 -9.36
N PHE A 198 2.61 -11.49 -8.62
CA PHE A 198 3.62 -12.39 -9.20
C PHE A 198 2.99 -13.61 -9.88
N ILE A 199 2.01 -14.25 -9.24
CA ILE A 199 1.33 -15.42 -9.80
C ILE A 199 0.51 -15.03 -11.04
N GLU A 200 -0.13 -13.86 -11.04
CA GLU A 200 -0.85 -13.31 -12.19
C GLU A 200 0.08 -13.15 -13.40
N GLY A 201 1.28 -12.62 -13.17
CA GLY A 201 2.27 -12.35 -14.19
C GLY A 201 2.88 -13.59 -14.85
N LEU A 202 2.72 -14.80 -14.28
CA LEU A 202 3.28 -16.04 -14.80
C LEU A 202 2.66 -16.46 -16.14
N ASP A 203 3.46 -17.10 -17.01
CA ASP A 203 2.94 -17.75 -18.23
C ASP A 203 1.80 -18.72 -17.89
N LYS A 204 0.73 -18.68 -18.69
CA LYS A 204 -0.46 -19.55 -18.57
C LYS A 204 -0.11 -21.04 -18.61
N LYS A 205 0.99 -21.41 -19.28
CA LYS A 205 1.48 -22.79 -19.38
C LYS A 205 2.36 -23.19 -18.20
N SER A 206 2.75 -22.26 -17.34
CA SER A 206 3.57 -22.54 -16.16
C SER A 206 2.79 -23.39 -15.17
N THR A 207 3.42 -24.47 -14.67
CA THR A 207 2.85 -25.32 -13.61
C THR A 207 2.69 -24.57 -12.28
N PHE A 208 3.39 -23.45 -12.11
CA PHE A 208 3.29 -22.59 -10.93
C PHE A 208 2.19 -21.54 -11.04
N ASN A 209 1.55 -21.38 -12.21
CA ASN A 209 0.41 -20.48 -12.35
C ASN A 209 -0.85 -21.11 -11.74
N LEU A 210 -1.05 -20.84 -10.44
CA LEU A 210 -2.17 -21.39 -9.66
C LEU A 210 -3.53 -20.97 -10.23
N TYR A 211 -3.63 -19.80 -10.86
CA TYR A 211 -4.90 -19.34 -11.45
C TYR A 211 -5.32 -20.27 -12.60
N TYR A 212 -4.42 -20.55 -13.54
CA TYR A 212 -4.70 -21.47 -14.66
C TYR A 212 -4.88 -22.91 -14.19
N PHE A 213 -4.17 -23.33 -13.14
CA PHE A 213 -4.43 -24.63 -12.52
C PHE A 213 -5.88 -24.76 -12.02
N ILE A 214 -6.37 -23.76 -11.28
CA ILE A 214 -7.75 -23.74 -10.74
C ILE A 214 -8.78 -23.67 -11.88
N ILE A 215 -8.56 -22.80 -12.86
CA ILE A 215 -9.41 -22.67 -14.05
C ILE A 215 -9.60 -24.02 -14.75
N ASN A 216 -8.50 -24.72 -15.03
CA ASN A 216 -8.52 -25.99 -15.75
C ASN A 216 -9.09 -27.13 -14.90
N HIS A 217 -8.78 -27.16 -13.59
CA HIS A 217 -9.24 -28.23 -12.70
C HIS A 217 -10.75 -28.18 -12.45
N TYR A 218 -11.31 -26.98 -12.29
CA TYR A 218 -12.73 -26.78 -11.98
C TYR A 218 -13.57 -26.34 -13.20
N ASN A 219 -12.97 -26.25 -14.39
CA ASN A 219 -13.61 -25.78 -15.62
C ASN A 219 -14.32 -24.42 -15.45
N LEU A 220 -13.63 -23.48 -14.78
CA LEU A 220 -14.14 -22.14 -14.52
C LEU A 220 -13.84 -21.18 -15.67
N GLU A 221 -14.59 -20.09 -15.76
CA GLU A 221 -14.25 -19.02 -16.70
C GLU A 221 -12.95 -18.31 -16.26
N ASN A 222 -12.07 -18.01 -17.24
CA ASN A 222 -10.83 -17.24 -17.00
C ASN A 222 -11.13 -15.93 -16.27
N TYR A 223 -12.18 -15.23 -16.70
CA TYR A 223 -12.60 -13.96 -16.11
C TYR A 223 -12.88 -14.10 -14.62
N THR A 224 -13.59 -15.15 -14.19
CA THR A 224 -13.95 -15.36 -12.79
C THR A 224 -12.72 -15.42 -11.90
N VAL A 225 -11.77 -16.31 -12.21
CA VAL A 225 -10.60 -16.50 -11.35
C VAL A 225 -9.69 -15.29 -11.36
N GLN A 226 -9.42 -14.71 -12.54
CA GLN A 226 -8.55 -13.53 -12.65
C GLN A 226 -9.16 -12.30 -11.97
N HIS A 227 -10.44 -12.03 -12.19
CA HIS A 227 -11.14 -10.89 -11.58
C HIS A 227 -11.14 -10.98 -10.06
N PHE A 228 -11.48 -12.14 -9.49
CA PHE A 228 -11.47 -12.32 -8.03
C PHE A 228 -10.07 -12.31 -7.43
N ALA A 229 -9.07 -12.87 -8.13
CA ALA A 229 -7.68 -12.82 -7.67
C ALA A 229 -7.20 -11.37 -7.56
N LYS A 230 -7.41 -10.56 -8.61
CA LYS A 230 -7.07 -9.14 -8.61
C LYS A 230 -7.87 -8.37 -7.56
N ALA A 231 -9.17 -8.66 -7.40
CA ALA A 231 -9.98 -8.04 -6.35
C ALA A 231 -9.47 -8.33 -4.92
N ILE A 232 -8.96 -9.55 -4.68
CA ILE A 232 -8.38 -9.93 -3.38
C ILE A 232 -7.02 -9.26 -3.19
N GLU A 233 -6.20 -9.19 -4.22
CA GLU A 233 -4.92 -8.47 -4.23
C GLU A 233 -5.12 -7.02 -3.80
N GLU A 234 -5.96 -6.28 -4.52
CA GLU A 234 -6.31 -4.87 -4.25
C GLU A 234 -6.86 -4.67 -2.83
N LEU A 235 -7.71 -5.59 -2.36
CA LEU A 235 -8.24 -5.55 -1.00
C LEU A 235 -7.14 -5.72 0.05
N PHE A 236 -6.16 -6.59 -0.19
CA PHE A 236 -5.04 -6.80 0.71
C PHE A 236 -4.10 -5.59 0.72
N GLU A 237 -3.88 -4.95 -0.43
CA GLU A 237 -3.13 -3.69 -0.48
C GLU A 237 -3.79 -2.60 0.37
N MET A 238 -5.09 -2.41 0.19
CA MET A 238 -5.88 -1.48 0.99
C MET A 238 -5.83 -1.82 2.49
N PHE A 239 -6.05 -3.08 2.88
CA PHE A 239 -5.92 -3.51 4.28
C PHE A 239 -4.54 -3.24 4.86
N GLY A 240 -3.48 -3.52 4.11
CA GLY A 240 -2.11 -3.20 4.51
C GLY A 240 -1.95 -1.71 4.81
N MET A 241 -2.40 -0.85 3.88
CA MET A 241 -2.31 0.61 4.03
C MET A 241 -3.17 1.14 5.18
N THR A 242 -4.36 0.59 5.41
CA THR A 242 -5.23 0.96 6.53
C THR A 242 -4.57 0.65 7.87
N LEU A 243 -3.89 -0.49 7.98
CA LEU A 243 -3.14 -0.86 9.20
C LEU A 243 -1.91 0.02 9.42
N PHE A 244 -1.18 0.41 8.37
CA PHE A 244 -0.11 1.40 8.47
C PHE A 244 -0.64 2.74 8.97
N LEU A 245 -1.69 3.26 8.35
CA LEU A 245 -2.32 4.53 8.74
C LEU A 245 -2.77 4.51 10.20
N TYR A 246 -3.51 3.47 10.61
CA TYR A 246 -3.95 3.29 12.00
C TYR A 246 -2.76 3.28 12.97
N THR A 247 -1.69 2.56 12.63
CA THR A 247 -0.50 2.47 13.48
C THR A 247 0.18 3.82 13.63
N PHE A 248 0.40 4.54 12.53
CA PHE A 248 1.08 5.82 12.56
C PHE A 248 0.22 6.92 13.21
N LEU A 249 -1.10 6.94 13.01
CA LEU A 249 -1.99 7.84 13.75
C LEU A 249 -2.00 7.55 15.25
N SER A 250 -2.02 6.27 15.63
CA SER A 250 -1.92 5.86 17.03
C SER A 250 -0.58 6.28 17.65
N TYR A 251 0.50 6.17 16.88
CA TYR A 251 1.82 6.62 17.30
C TYR A 251 1.93 8.14 17.39
N LEU A 252 1.37 8.88 16.42
CA LEU A 252 1.28 10.33 16.43
C LEU A 252 0.60 10.84 17.71
N SER A 253 -0.48 10.19 18.16
CA SER A 253 -1.12 10.51 19.45
C SER A 253 -0.16 10.38 20.63
N THR A 254 0.72 9.37 20.60
CA THR A 254 1.71 9.14 21.65
C THR A 254 2.80 10.21 21.64
N VAL A 255 3.26 10.61 20.46
CA VAL A 255 4.27 11.67 20.29
C VAL A 255 3.70 13.03 20.72
N SER A 256 2.47 13.37 20.29
CA SER A 256 1.79 14.61 20.63
C SER A 256 1.56 14.79 22.14
N LYS A 257 1.15 13.72 22.85
CA LYS A 257 1.01 13.78 24.32
C LYS A 257 2.32 14.06 25.05
N ARG A 258 3.45 13.66 24.48
CA ARG A 258 4.78 13.95 25.05
C ARG A 258 5.21 15.39 24.77
N SER A 259 4.81 15.99 23.64
CA SER A 259 5.14 17.39 23.32
C SER A 259 4.31 18.41 24.10
N ILE A 260 3.06 18.08 24.47
CA ILE A 260 2.17 19.00 25.22
C ILE A 260 2.54 19.05 26.72
N LYS A 261 3.27 18.07 27.26
CA LYS A 261 3.64 18.00 28.69
C LYS A 261 4.79 18.93 29.12
N ILE A 262 5.15 19.93 28.33
CA ILE A 262 6.18 20.90 28.67
C ILE A 262 5.56 22.28 28.71
N MET A 263 4.92 22.59 29.83
CA MET A 263 4.76 23.95 30.36
C MET A 263 4.55 23.86 31.87
#